data_AF-A0A1C6P3D1-F1
#
_entry.id   AF-A0A1C6P3D1-F1
#
_cell.length_a   1.000
_cell.length_b   1.000
_cell.length_c   1.000
_cell.angle_alpha   90.00
_cell.angle_beta   90.00
_cell.angle_gamma   90.00
#
_symmetry.space_group_name_H-M   'P 1'
#
loop_
_entity.id
_entity.type
_entity.pdbx_description
1 polymer ?
#
loop_
_entity_poly.entity_id
_entity_poly.type
_entity_poly.pdbx_seq_one_letter_code
_entity_poly.pdbx_strand_id
1 'polypeptide(L)'
;MQIYKNVWLGLPASGLHWKDAAWLAFGVSINAHALSRLLPDGIFIHASSLDYPLSDYQSEAAALAMDGWLHERFDIESSGATVRHEVAEGQFAFTWGGITHPFSDAPS
;
A
#
# COMPACT_ATOMS: atom_id res chain seq x y z
N MET A 1 -10.94 1.35 9.07
CA MET A 1 -10.86 2.66 8.40
C MET A 1 -11.47 2.56 7.01
N GLN A 2 -12.28 3.53 6.59
CA GLN A 2 -12.82 3.57 5.23
C GLN A 2 -11.75 4.14 4.29
N ILE A 3 -11.51 3.48 3.15
CA ILE A 3 -10.54 3.95 2.15
C ILE A 3 -11.26 4.66 1.00
N TYR A 4 -12.29 4.03 0.44
CA TYR A 4 -13.06 4.57 -0.67
C TYR A 4 -14.40 3.85 -0.79
N LYS A 5 -15.52 4.59 -0.78
CA LYS A 5 -16.89 4.02 -0.87
C LYS A 5 -17.09 2.81 0.06
N ASN A 6 -17.23 1.62 -0.49
CA ASN A 6 -17.50 0.35 0.19
C ASN A 6 -16.22 -0.48 0.45
N VAL A 7 -15.03 0.13 0.28
CA VAL A 7 -13.72 -0.49 0.53
C VAL A 7 -13.19 -0.03 1.89
N TRP A 8 -12.93 -0.99 2.77
CA TRP A 8 -12.50 -0.77 4.14
C TRP A 8 -11.21 -1.52 4.44
N LEU A 9 -10.35 -0.92 5.26
CA LEU A 9 -9.12 -1.51 5.77
C LEU A 9 -9.18 -1.65 7.30
N GLY A 10 -8.97 -2.87 7.79
CA GLY A 10 -8.64 -3.18 9.17
C GLY A 10 -7.13 -3.29 9.33
N LEU A 11 -6.60 -2.68 10.39
CA LEU A 11 -5.19 -2.72 10.76
C LEU A 11 -4.98 -3.66 11.95
N PRO A 12 -3.76 -4.19 12.14
CA PRO A 12 -3.41 -4.95 13.33
C PRO A 12 -3.70 -4.15 14.61
N ALA A 13 -4.13 -4.84 15.67
CA ALA A 13 -4.47 -4.21 16.94
C ALA A 13 -3.26 -3.57 17.65
N SER A 14 -2.06 -4.04 17.36
CA SER A 14 -0.80 -3.52 17.91
C SER A 14 0.36 -3.84 16.96
N GLY A 15 1.53 -3.22 17.20
CA GLY A 15 2.76 -3.56 16.51
C GLY A 15 2.96 -2.93 15.13
N LEU A 16 2.04 -2.07 14.67
CA LEU A 16 2.17 -1.38 13.40
C LEU A 16 2.55 0.09 13.60
N HIS A 17 3.66 0.53 13.01
CA HIS A 17 4.05 1.94 13.01
C HIS A 17 3.07 2.76 12.15
N TRP A 18 2.79 4.00 12.56
CA TRP A 18 1.76 4.82 11.90
C TRP A 18 2.08 5.09 10.42
N LYS A 19 3.37 5.20 10.06
CA LYS A 19 3.80 5.42 8.67
C LYS A 19 3.52 4.18 7.83
N ASP A 20 3.70 2.97 8.37
CA ASP A 20 3.33 1.72 7.69
C ASP A 20 1.82 1.61 7.52
N ALA A 21 1.04 2.00 8.53
CA ALA A 21 -0.42 2.06 8.42
C ALA A 21 -0.88 3.00 7.30
N ALA A 22 -0.24 4.17 7.17
CA ALA A 22 -0.52 5.11 6.09
C ALA A 22 -0.19 4.50 4.72
N TRP A 23 0.98 3.87 4.57
CA TRP A 23 1.38 3.23 3.32
C TRP A 23 0.52 2.00 2.99
N LEU A 24 0.10 1.18 3.96
CA LEU A 24 -0.87 0.10 3.74
C LEU A 24 -2.21 0.65 3.22
N ALA A 25 -2.72 1.71 3.85
CA ALA A 25 -3.93 2.38 3.39
C ALA A 25 -3.79 2.93 1.97
N PHE A 26 -2.61 3.45 1.64
CA PHE A 26 -2.29 3.90 0.29
C PHE A 26 -2.27 2.74 -0.71
N GLY A 27 -1.63 1.60 -0.42
CA GLY A 27 -1.66 0.43 -1.31
C GLY A 27 -3.08 -0.04 -1.64
N VAL A 28 -4.01 0.04 -0.66
CA VAL A 28 -5.44 -0.18 -0.93
C VAL A 28 -6.04 0.91 -1.81
N SER A 29 -5.73 2.18 -1.55
CA SER A 29 -6.36 3.33 -2.22
C SER A 29 -6.04 3.38 -3.72
N ILE A 30 -4.83 2.99 -4.13
CA ILE A 30 -4.43 2.92 -5.55
C ILE A 30 -5.37 1.99 -6.34
N ASN A 31 -5.83 0.91 -5.72
CA ASN A 31 -6.69 -0.10 -6.33
C ASN A 31 -8.18 0.06 -5.96
N ALA A 32 -8.52 0.99 -5.08
CA ALA A 32 -9.85 1.03 -4.46
C ALA A 32 -10.98 1.32 -5.44
N HIS A 33 -10.71 2.05 -6.52
CA HIS A 33 -11.70 2.25 -7.58
C HIS A 33 -12.03 0.92 -8.29
N ALA A 34 -11.00 0.16 -8.69
CA ALA A 34 -11.18 -1.14 -9.33
C ALA A 34 -11.89 -2.13 -8.39
N LEU A 35 -11.47 -2.20 -7.13
CA LEU A 35 -12.11 -3.01 -6.09
C LEU A 35 -13.60 -2.67 -5.92
N SER A 36 -13.95 -1.38 -5.87
CA SER A 36 -15.36 -0.97 -5.70
C SER A 36 -16.25 -1.35 -6.89
N ARG A 37 -15.69 -1.45 -8.10
CA ARG A 37 -16.41 -1.91 -9.29
C ARG A 37 -16.55 -3.43 -9.32
N LEU A 38 -15.49 -4.13 -8.90
CA LEU A 38 -15.46 -5.59 -8.86
C LEU A 38 -16.38 -6.15 -7.75
N LEU A 39 -16.42 -5.48 -6.60
CA LEU A 39 -17.16 -5.89 -5.41
C LEU A 39 -18.15 -4.78 -5.01
N PRO A 40 -19.31 -4.67 -5.69
CA PRO A 40 -20.28 -3.61 -5.44
C PRO A 40 -20.92 -3.69 -4.04
N ASP A 41 -20.98 -4.88 -3.45
CA ASP A 41 -21.48 -5.07 -2.07
C ASP A 41 -20.45 -4.63 -1.01
N GLY A 42 -19.20 -4.42 -1.41
CA GLY A 42 -18.12 -3.95 -0.55
C GLY A 42 -17.13 -5.04 -0.15
N ILE A 43 -16.05 -4.57 0.44
CA ILE A 43 -14.95 -5.43 0.92
C ILE A 43 -14.33 -4.85 2.19
N PHE A 44 -14.02 -5.74 3.12
CA PHE A 44 -13.18 -5.46 4.27
C PHE A 44 -11.85 -6.23 4.13
N ILE A 45 -10.77 -5.49 3.92
CA ILE A 45 -9.41 -6.02 3.87
C ILE A 45 -8.83 -5.94 5.27
N HIS A 46 -8.38 -7.05 5.83
CA HIS A 46 -7.81 -7.09 7.18
C HIS A 46 -6.33 -7.47 7.12
N ALA A 47 -5.45 -6.50 7.41
CA ALA A 47 -4.03 -6.77 7.61
C ALA A 47 -3.83 -7.32 9.01
N SER A 48 -3.43 -8.60 9.13
CA SER A 48 -3.26 -9.27 10.43
C SER A 48 -1.93 -8.95 11.11
N SER A 49 -0.84 -8.88 10.34
CA SER A 49 0.49 -8.48 10.79
C SER A 49 1.26 -7.85 9.62
N LEU A 50 2.32 -7.13 9.95
CA LEU A 50 3.32 -6.66 9.00
C LEU A 50 4.69 -6.93 9.63
N ASP A 51 5.29 -8.05 9.27
CA ASP A 51 6.55 -8.51 9.83
C ASP A 51 7.70 -8.16 8.88
N TYR A 52 8.62 -7.30 9.32
CA TYR A 52 9.79 -6.90 8.53
C TYR A 52 11.08 -7.12 9.36
N PRO A 53 11.96 -8.05 8.95
CA PRO A 53 13.16 -8.37 9.73
C PRO A 53 14.38 -7.50 9.38
N LEU A 54 14.25 -6.53 8.48
CA LEU A 54 15.39 -5.90 7.82
C LEU A 54 15.63 -4.46 8.29
N SER A 55 16.91 -4.11 8.48
CA SER A 55 17.37 -2.80 8.95
C SER A 55 17.20 -1.68 7.92
N ASP A 56 16.98 -2.01 6.66
CA ASP A 56 16.77 -1.11 5.52
C ASP A 56 15.30 -0.99 5.12
N TYR A 57 14.39 -1.51 5.95
CA TYR A 57 12.96 -1.42 5.72
C TYR A 57 12.48 0.03 5.57
N GLN A 58 11.69 0.27 4.51
CA GLN A 58 11.01 1.54 4.25
C GLN A 58 9.50 1.30 4.24
N SER A 59 8.73 2.19 4.86
CA SER A 59 7.27 2.03 4.99
C SER A 59 6.53 1.95 3.65
N GLU A 60 7.10 2.54 2.61
CA GLU A 60 6.73 2.41 1.20
C GLU A 60 6.53 0.95 0.79
N ALA A 61 7.38 0.03 1.28
CA ALA A 61 7.28 -1.39 1.00
C ALA A 61 5.94 -2.01 1.45
N ALA A 62 5.31 -1.46 2.50
CA ALA A 62 4.00 -1.90 2.95
C ALA A 62 2.91 -1.66 1.90
N ALA A 63 3.00 -0.56 1.14
CA ALA A 63 2.07 -0.28 0.05
C ALA A 63 2.25 -1.26 -1.11
N LEU A 64 3.49 -1.58 -1.47
CA LEU A 64 3.78 -2.59 -2.52
C LEU A 64 3.33 -3.99 -2.11
N ALA A 65 3.54 -4.37 -0.85
CA ALA A 65 3.05 -5.64 -0.33
C ALA A 65 1.52 -5.74 -0.44
N MET A 66 0.80 -4.67 -0.08
CA MET A 66 -0.65 -4.61 -0.21
C MET A 66 -1.12 -4.62 -1.67
N ASP A 67 -0.48 -3.82 -2.54
CA ASP A 67 -0.78 -3.77 -3.97
C ASP A 67 -0.62 -5.14 -4.64
N GLY A 68 0.53 -5.80 -4.42
CA GLY A 68 0.79 -7.15 -4.93
C GLY A 68 -0.22 -8.18 -4.43
N TRP A 69 -0.52 -8.17 -3.12
CA TRP A 69 -1.53 -9.06 -2.56
C TRP A 69 -2.92 -8.86 -3.18
N LEU A 70 -3.31 -7.61 -3.45
CA LEU A 70 -4.60 -7.30 -4.08
C LEU A 70 -4.67 -7.81 -5.52
N HIS A 71 -3.60 -7.65 -6.31
CA HIS A 71 -3.56 -8.15 -7.69
C HIS A 71 -3.61 -9.68 -7.71
N GLU A 72 -2.86 -10.35 -6.83
CA GLU A 72 -2.91 -11.80 -6.70
C GLU A 72 -4.30 -12.31 -6.29
N ARG A 73 -4.98 -11.60 -5.39
CA ARG A 73 -6.25 -12.04 -4.81
C ARG A 73 -7.47 -11.82 -5.72
N PHE A 74 -7.45 -10.73 -6.50
CA PHE A 74 -8.63 -10.22 -7.19
C PHE A 74 -8.47 -10.09 -8.71
N ASP A 75 -7.32 -10.46 -9.28
CA ASP A 75 -7.03 -10.39 -10.72
C ASP A 75 -7.28 -8.99 -11.29
N ILE A 76 -6.82 -7.98 -10.55
CA ILE A 76 -6.93 -6.56 -10.93
C ILE A 76 -5.72 -6.19 -11.78
N GLU A 77 -5.93 -5.34 -12.80
CA GLU A 77 -4.84 -4.80 -13.61
C GLU A 77 -3.78 -4.11 -12.75
N SER A 78 -2.53 -4.20 -13.20
CA SER A 78 -1.41 -3.56 -12.51
C SER A 78 -1.67 -2.06 -12.28
N SER A 79 -1.41 -1.61 -11.06
CA SER A 79 -1.42 -0.20 -10.68
C SER A 79 -0.24 0.60 -11.22
N GLY A 80 0.79 -0.08 -11.74
CA GLY A 80 2.08 0.51 -12.08
C GLY A 80 2.95 0.83 -10.87
N ALA A 81 2.57 0.39 -9.66
CA ALA A 81 3.40 0.51 -8.48
C ALA A 81 4.61 -0.45 -8.57
N THR A 82 5.82 0.07 -8.33
CA THR A 82 7.04 -0.74 -8.35
C THR A 82 8.16 -0.09 -7.55
N VAL A 83 9.18 -0.88 -7.21
CA VAL A 83 10.43 -0.45 -6.58
C VAL A 83 11.61 -0.84 -7.45
N ARG A 84 12.59 0.06 -7.55
CA ARG A 84 13.88 -0.20 -8.19
C ARG A 84 15.00 0.06 -7.19
N HIS A 85 16.01 -0.79 -7.18
CA HIS A 85 17.22 -0.56 -6.42
C HIS A 85 18.21 0.25 -7.27
N GLU A 86 18.52 1.46 -6.81
CA GLU A 86 19.47 2.36 -7.46
C GLU A 86 20.87 2.14 -6.89
N VAL A 87 21.65 1.30 -7.58
CA VAL A 87 22.97 0.86 -7.14
C VAL A 87 23.95 2.03 -6.93
N ALA A 88 23.80 3.12 -7.69
CA ALA A 88 24.68 4.28 -7.58
C ALA A 88 24.50 5.05 -6.26
N GLU A 89 23.27 5.07 -5.72
CA GLU A 89 22.92 5.83 -4.52
C GLU A 89 22.71 4.92 -3.30
N GLY A 90 22.62 3.59 -3.51
CA GLY A 90 22.30 2.62 -2.47
C GLY A 90 20.88 2.80 -1.93
N GLN A 91 19.97 3.30 -2.77
CA GLN A 91 18.60 3.67 -2.37
C GLN A 91 17.55 2.88 -3.15
N PHE A 92 16.36 2.82 -2.59
CA PHE A 92 15.17 2.29 -3.25
C PHE A 92 14.35 3.44 -3.83
N ALA A 93 14.12 3.41 -5.14
CA ALA A 93 13.26 4.34 -5.84
C ALA A 93 11.88 3.70 -6.03
N PHE A 94 10.89 4.19 -5.28
CA PHE A 94 9.51 3.75 -5.38
C PHE A 94 8.73 4.60 -6.38
N THR A 95 7.88 3.94 -7.16
CA THR A 95 6.96 4.58 -8.10
C THR A 95 5.58 4.01 -7.92
N TRP A 96 4.55 4.82 -8.14
CA TRP A 96 3.15 4.50 -7.83
C TRP A 96 2.26 4.70 -9.05
N GLY A 97 2.74 4.27 -10.22
CA GLY A 97 2.13 4.56 -11.50
C GLY A 97 2.04 6.07 -11.77
N GLY A 98 0.82 6.59 -11.92
CA GLY A 98 0.56 8.01 -12.16
C GLY A 98 0.56 8.91 -10.91
N ILE A 99 0.74 8.34 -9.71
CA ILE A 99 0.67 9.09 -8.45
C ILE A 99 2.09 9.52 -8.04
N THR A 100 2.30 10.83 -7.92
CA THR A 100 3.56 11.43 -7.47
C THR A 100 3.48 11.83 -6.00
N HIS A 101 4.47 11.45 -5.20
CA HIS A 101 4.62 11.85 -3.78
C HIS A 101 3.33 11.70 -2.95
N PRO A 102 2.86 10.47 -2.71
CA PRO A 102 1.60 10.23 -2.01
C PRO A 102 1.58 10.75 -0.56
N PHE A 103 2.78 10.89 0.03
CA PHE A 103 2.99 11.56 1.31
C PHE A 103 4.10 12.59 1.15
N SER A 104 3.94 13.72 1.83
CA SER A 104 4.99 14.72 1.96
C SER A 104 5.62 14.55 3.34
N ASP A 105 6.90 14.16 3.39
CA ASP A 105 7.68 14.11 4.64
C ASP A 105 8.25 15.50 5.02
N ALA A 106 7.92 16.56 4.28
CA ALA A 106 8.38 17.91 4.59
C ALA A 106 7.67 18.43 5.86
N PRO A 107 8.42 18.82 6.92
CA PRO A 107 7.81 19.58 8.01
C PRO A 107 7.28 20.89 7.45
N SER A 108 6.00 21.15 7.69
CA SER A 108 5.31 22.42 7.42
C SER A 108 5.88 23.58 8.23
#